data_AF-A0A934AXN5-F1
#
_entry.id   AF-A0A934AXN5-F1
#
_cell.length_a   1.000
_cell.length_b   1.000
_cell.length_c   1.000
_cell.angle_alpha   90.00
_cell.angle_beta   90.00
_cell.angle_gamma   90.00
#
_symmetry.space_group_name_H-M   'P 1'
#
loop_
_entity.id
_entity.type
_entity.pdbx_description
1 polymer ?
#
loop_
_entity_poly.entity_id
_entity_poly.type
_entity_poly.pdbx_seq_one_letter_code
_entity_poly.pdbx_strand_id
1 'polypeptide(L)'
;MKRHNHNKKKFSSNEAPPEINNQYLQDLQNWTDNRYNPGFYTEGNIPPEMKYPKRPMGLLLIFFGLLTLVLAFGIKHNGPALFAWVVFIAGMLQLVAGLSVVFKIHKT
;
A
#
# COMPACT_ATOMS: atom_id res chain seq x y z
N MET A 1 -0.34 35.16 24.17
CA MET A 1 -1.21 34.23 23.42
C MET A 1 -0.64 34.10 22.00
N LYS A 2 0.15 33.06 21.70
CA LYS A 2 0.81 32.87 20.39
C LYS A 2 0.06 31.78 19.61
N ARG A 3 -0.54 32.13 18.47
CA ARG A 3 -1.10 31.20 17.50
C ARG A 3 -0.11 30.96 16.36
N HIS A 4 -0.27 29.80 15.72
CA HIS A 4 0.35 29.32 14.49
C HIS A 4 1.65 28.52 14.67
N ASN A 5 1.59 27.22 14.34
CA ASN A 5 2.01 26.79 13.00
C ASN A 5 1.56 25.35 12.72
N HIS A 6 0.41 25.18 12.07
CA HIS A 6 0.03 23.88 11.51
C HIS A 6 0.68 23.73 10.14
N ASN A 7 1.84 23.09 10.17
CA ASN A 7 2.62 22.65 9.03
C ASN A 7 1.82 21.58 8.26
N LYS A 8 0.85 22.02 7.44
CA LYS A 8 0.17 21.16 6.47
C LYS A 8 1.16 20.88 5.35
N LYS A 9 1.93 19.79 5.51
CA LYS A 9 2.67 19.17 4.42
C LYS A 9 1.68 18.90 3.30
N LYS A 10 1.76 19.70 2.23
CA LYS A 10 1.01 19.48 0.99
C LYS A 10 1.42 18.10 0.47
N PHE A 11 0.51 17.15 0.62
CA PHE A 11 0.66 15.82 0.05
C PHE A 11 0.63 16.02 -1.46
N SER A 12 1.77 15.80 -2.12
CA SER A 12 1.97 15.99 -3.56
C SER A 12 0.94 15.17 -4.33
N SER A 13 0.02 15.87 -5.00
CA SER A 13 -1.09 15.35 -5.81
C SER A 13 -0.69 15.04 -7.25
N ASN A 14 0.60 15.00 -7.58
CA ASN A 14 1.06 15.19 -8.96
C ASN A 14 1.27 13.90 -9.79
N GLU A 15 0.72 12.75 -9.39
CA GLU A 15 0.93 11.48 -10.13
C GLU A 15 -0.36 10.74 -10.53
N ALA A 16 -1.52 11.41 -10.50
CA ALA A 16 -2.76 10.86 -11.07
C ALA A 16 -3.28 11.79 -12.18
N PRO A 17 -3.86 11.25 -13.28
CA PRO A 17 -4.57 12.04 -14.28
C PRO A 17 -5.53 13.03 -13.60
N PRO A 18 -5.63 14.28 -14.07
CA PRO A 18 -6.33 15.38 -13.37
C PRO A 18 -7.79 15.06 -13.02
N GLU A 19 -8.43 14.15 -13.75
CA GLU A 19 -9.80 13.69 -13.46
C GLU A 19 -9.91 12.82 -12.19
N ILE A 20 -8.92 11.96 -11.91
CA ILE A 20 -8.96 11.02 -10.77
C ILE A 20 -8.81 11.76 -9.43
N ASN A 21 -8.00 12.81 -9.39
CA ASN A 21 -7.80 13.61 -8.18
C ASN A 21 -9.09 14.32 -7.74
N ASN A 22 -9.86 14.87 -8.69
CA ASN A 22 -11.09 15.59 -8.35
C ASN A 22 -12.18 14.66 -7.81
N GLN A 23 -12.34 13.47 -8.40
CA GLN A 23 -13.28 12.47 -7.90
C GLN A 23 -12.87 11.91 -6.54
N TYR A 24 -11.58 11.61 -6.33
CA TYR A 24 -11.10 11.13 -5.03
C TYR A 24 -11.37 12.16 -3.91
N LEU A 25 -11.13 13.44 -4.18
CA LEU A 25 -11.36 14.52 -3.21
C LEU A 25 -12.85 14.70 -2.91
N GLN A 26 -13.72 14.63 -3.91
CA GLN A 26 -15.17 14.67 -3.71
C GLN A 26 -15.67 13.48 -2.91
N ASP A 27 -15.21 12.26 -3.24
CA ASP A 27 -15.60 11.05 -2.51
C ASP A 27 -15.11 11.08 -1.05
N LEU A 28 -13.92 11.63 -0.80
CA LEU A 28 -13.39 11.82 0.55
C LEU A 28 -14.22 12.81 1.36
N GLN A 29 -14.66 13.89 0.73
CA GLN A 29 -15.50 14.90 1.36
C GLN A 29 -16.89 14.32 1.67
N ASN A 30 -17.54 13.69 0.70
CA ASN A 30 -18.83 13.03 0.87
C ASN A 30 -18.80 11.97 1.99
N TRP A 31 -17.71 11.19 2.07
CA TRP A 31 -17.53 10.19 3.10
C TRP A 31 -17.31 10.80 4.49
N THR A 32 -16.59 11.93 4.57
CA THR A 32 -16.37 12.65 5.82
C THR A 32 -17.68 13.26 6.34
N ASP A 33 -18.47 13.85 5.45
CA ASP A 33 -19.74 14.51 5.78
C ASP A 33 -20.81 13.51 6.22
N ASN A 34 -20.76 12.28 5.69
CA ASN A 34 -21.71 11.21 6.01
C ASN A 34 -21.20 10.19 7.03
N ARG A 35 -20.11 10.49 7.75
CA ARG A 35 -19.47 9.53 8.66
C ARG A 35 -20.44 8.93 9.70
N TYR A 36 -21.42 9.71 10.15
CA TYR A 36 -22.41 9.31 11.15
C TYR A 36 -23.79 8.95 10.56
N ASN A 37 -23.93 8.93 9.24
CA ASN A 37 -25.18 8.56 8.58
C ASN A 37 -25.14 7.05 8.24
N PRO A 38 -25.82 6.18 9.00
CA PRO A 38 -25.81 4.74 8.73
C PRO A 38 -26.41 4.38 7.36
N GLY A 39 -27.37 5.18 6.88
CA GLY A 39 -28.01 5.00 5.57
C GLY A 39 -27.04 5.12 4.41
N PHE A 40 -26.07 6.03 4.54
CA PHE A 40 -25.05 6.27 3.52
C PHE A 40 -24.19 5.02 3.24
N TYR A 41 -23.91 4.21 4.26
CA TYR A 41 -23.15 2.96 4.10
C TYR A 41 -23.99 1.81 3.57
N THR A 42 -25.29 1.79 3.87
CA THR A 42 -26.21 0.74 3.39
C THR A 42 -26.58 0.89 1.92
N GLU A 43 -26.44 2.09 1.35
CA GLU A 43 -26.65 2.37 -0.07
C GLU A 43 -25.48 1.90 -0.97
N GLY A 44 -24.47 1.23 -0.40
CA GLY A 44 -23.33 0.71 -1.15
C GLY A 44 -22.20 1.72 -1.37
N ASN A 45 -22.22 2.87 -0.67
CA ASN A 45 -21.07 3.77 -0.69
C ASN A 45 -19.93 3.19 0.15
N ILE A 46 -18.85 2.86 -0.55
CA ILE A 46 -17.65 2.24 0.01
C ILE A 46 -16.65 3.36 0.34
N PRO A 47 -15.87 3.26 1.43
CA PRO A 47 -14.84 4.24 1.73
C PRO A 47 -13.89 4.44 0.53
N PRO A 48 -13.47 5.69 0.25
CA PRO A 48 -12.58 5.99 -0.87
C PRO A 48 -11.22 5.28 -0.78
N GLU A 49 -10.80 4.85 0.41
CA GLU A 49 -9.60 4.02 0.62
C GLU A 49 -9.73 2.62 0.00
N MET A 50 -10.95 2.08 -0.06
CA MET A 50 -11.25 0.80 -0.71
C MET A 50 -11.52 0.98 -2.20
N LYS A 51 -12.14 2.10 -2.59
CA LYS A 51 -12.46 2.42 -3.99
C LYS A 51 -11.22 2.77 -4.81
N TYR A 52 -10.21 3.39 -4.19
CA TYR A 52 -8.98 3.82 -4.84
C TYR A 52 -7.75 3.25 -4.11
N PRO A 53 -7.29 2.03 -4.46
CA PRO A 53 -6.11 1.44 -3.86
C PRO A 53 -4.86 2.28 -4.19
N LYS A 54 -4.43 3.09 -3.21
CA LYS A 54 -3.43 4.15 -3.39
C LYS A 54 -1.99 3.70 -3.60
N ARG A 55 -1.64 2.43 -3.42
CA ARG A 55 -0.23 2.01 -3.45
C ARG A 55 -0.05 0.64 -4.08
N PRO A 56 0.96 0.48 -4.97
CA PRO A 56 1.39 -0.82 -5.45
C PRO A 56 2.20 -1.53 -4.37
N MET A 57 1.56 -1.86 -3.22
CA MET A 57 2.21 -2.57 -2.13
C MET A 57 2.85 -3.88 -2.61
N GLY A 58 2.26 -4.52 -3.63
CA GLY A 58 2.85 -5.69 -4.27
C GLY A 58 4.25 -5.44 -4.84
N LEU A 59 4.49 -4.30 -5.49
CA LEU A 59 5.79 -3.96 -6.07
C LEU A 59 6.85 -3.71 -4.98
N LEU A 60 6.42 -3.11 -3.86
CA LEU A 60 7.26 -2.90 -2.69
C LEU A 60 7.64 -4.24 -2.02
N LEU A 61 6.68 -5.17 -1.91
CA LEU A 61 6.93 -6.53 -1.41
C LEU A 61 7.92 -7.28 -2.31
N ILE A 62 7.77 -7.19 -3.63
CA ILE A 62 8.68 -7.81 -4.59
C ILE A 62 10.09 -7.23 -4.45
N PHE A 63 10.22 -5.90 -4.34
CA PHE A 63 11.50 -5.24 -4.13
C PHE A 63 12.19 -5.72 -2.84
N PHE A 64 11.48 -5.77 -1.72
CA PHE A 64 12.02 -6.28 -0.45
C PHE A 64 12.39 -7.76 -0.52
N GLY A 65 11.58 -8.59 -1.19
CA GLY A 65 11.87 -10.02 -1.40
C GLY A 65 13.12 -10.25 -2.27
N LEU A 66 13.33 -9.42 -3.29
CA LEU A 66 14.52 -9.50 -4.13
C LEU A 66 15.76 -9.03 -3.35
N LEU A 67 15.63 -7.96 -2.57
CA LEU A 67 16.70 -7.43 -1.74
C LEU A 67 17.18 -8.45 -0.70
N THR A 68 16.26 -9.14 -0.02
CA THR A 68 16.63 -10.18 0.94
C THR A 68 17.30 -11.38 0.26
N LEU A 69 16.89 -11.74 -0.96
CA LEU A 69 17.53 -12.81 -1.72
C LEU A 69 18.97 -12.46 -2.14
N VAL A 70 19.22 -11.22 -2.57
CA VAL A 70 20.56 -10.72 -2.90
C VAL A 70 21.44 -10.70 -1.65
N LEU A 71 20.90 -10.23 -0.52
CA LEU A 71 21.61 -10.24 0.76
C LEU A 71 21.95 -11.68 1.22
N ALA A 72 21.02 -12.62 1.06
CA ALA A 72 21.23 -14.03 1.38
C ALA A 72 22.35 -14.67 0.54
N PHE A 73 22.44 -14.33 -0.75
CA PHE A 73 23.52 -14.79 -1.63
C PHE A 73 24.88 -14.13 -1.34
N GLY A 74 24.88 -12.88 -0.87
CA GLY A 74 26.11 -12.13 -0.56
C GLY A 74 26.78 -12.52 0.77
N ILE A 75 26.03 -13.14 1.69
CA ILE A 75 26.60 -13.67 2.94
C ILE A 75 27.42 -14.91 2.56
N LYS A 76 28.75 -14.75 2.50
CA LYS A 76 29.70 -15.86 2.40
C LYS A 76 29.29 -16.97 3.38
N HIS A 77 29.31 -18.20 2.89
CA HIS A 77 28.86 -19.49 3.44
C HIS A 77 29.42 -19.90 4.83
N ASN A 78 29.75 -18.96 5.72
CA ASN A 78 30.27 -19.21 7.07
C ASN A 78 29.18 -19.13 8.16
N GLY A 79 27.92 -18.85 7.77
CA GLY A 79 26.78 -18.88 8.68
C GLY A 79 26.16 -20.28 8.80
N PRO A 80 25.40 -20.57 9.88
CA PRO A 80 24.70 -21.84 10.02
C PRO A 80 23.72 -22.02 8.86
N ALA A 81 23.82 -23.15 8.16
CA ALA A 81 23.01 -23.47 6.97
C ALA A 81 21.50 -23.30 7.20
N LEU A 82 21.03 -23.51 8.44
CA LEU A 82 19.63 -23.29 8.83
C LEU A 82 19.15 -21.86 8.63
N PHE A 83 20.01 -20.86 8.84
CA PHE A 83 19.65 -19.45 8.67
C PHE A 83 19.39 -19.12 7.20
N ALA A 84 20.21 -19.66 6.28
CA ALA A 84 20.02 -19.50 4.85
C ALA A 84 18.69 -20.12 4.38
N TRP A 85 18.34 -21.30 4.88
CA TRP A 85 17.07 -21.96 4.58
C TRP A 85 15.85 -21.17 5.10
N VAL A 86 15.90 -20.63 6.32
CA VAL A 86 14.81 -19.81 6.87
C VAL A 86 14.61 -18.54 6.05
N VAL A 87 15.69 -17.83 5.70
CA VAL A 87 15.63 -16.62 4.87
C VAL A 87 15.10 -16.94 3.47
N PHE A 88 15.51 -18.07 2.89
CA PHE A 88 15.01 -18.53 1.59
C PHE A 88 13.50 -18.80 1.61
N ILE A 89 13.01 -19.54 2.62
CA ILE A 89 11.58 -19.85 2.76
C ILE A 89 10.77 -18.57 2.99
N ALA A 90 11.25 -17.67 3.86
CA ALA A 90 10.60 -16.39 4.10
C ALA A 90 10.53 -15.53 2.82
N GLY A 91 11.63 -15.47 2.05
CA GLY A 91 11.67 -14.77 0.77
C GLY A 91 10.71 -15.36 -0.27
N MET A 92 10.64 -16.69 -0.39
CA MET A 92 9.69 -17.37 -1.28
C MET A 92 8.24 -17.07 -0.89
N LEU A 93 7.92 -17.12 0.40
CA LEU A 93 6.57 -16.81 0.90
C LEU A 93 6.16 -15.37 0.55
N GLN A 94 7.10 -14.44 0.68
CA GLN A 94 6.88 -13.02 0.41
C GLN A 94 6.70 -12.73 -1.08
N LEU A 95 7.39 -13.46 -1.97
CA LEU A 95 7.17 -13.38 -3.42
C LEU A 95 5.79 -13.90 -3.81
N VAL A 96 5.35 -15.03 -3.28
CA VAL A 96 4.00 -15.59 -3.54
C VAL A 96 2.92 -14.62 -3.06
N ALA A 97 3.08 -14.05 -1.87
CA ALA A 97 2.15 -13.04 -1.35
C ALA A 97 2.13 -11.77 -2.22
N GLY A 98 3.30 -11.26 -2.63
CA GLY A 98 3.42 -10.12 -3.53
C GLY A 98 2.74 -10.37 -4.88
N LEU A 99 2.97 -11.52 -5.50
CA LEU A 99 2.35 -11.92 -6.75
C LEU A 99 0.83 -12.00 -6.62
N SER A 100 0.33 -12.63 -5.54
CA SER A 100 -1.10 -12.75 -5.26
C SER A 100 -1.78 -11.38 -5.16
N VAL A 101 -1.15 -10.41 -4.48
CA VAL A 101 -1.67 -9.04 -4.38
C VAL A 101 -1.71 -8.36 -5.74
N VAL A 102 -0.67 -8.51 -6.57
CA VAL A 102 -0.63 -7.93 -7.93
C VAL A 102 -1.73 -8.52 -8.82
N PHE A 103 -1.91 -9.83 -8.81
CA PHE A 103 -2.98 -10.49 -9.59
C PHE A 103 -4.38 -10.13 -9.11
N LYS A 104 -4.56 -9.90 -7.79
CA LYS A 104 -5.84 -9.47 -7.24
C LYS A 104 -6.21 -8.05 -7.67
N ILE A 105 -5.23 -7.16 -7.78
CA ILE A 105 -5.42 -5.80 -8.31
C ILE A 105 -5.85 -5.82 -9.78
N HIS A 106 -5.39 -6.80 -10.57
CA HIS A 106 -5.71 -6.85 -12.00
C HIS A 106 -7.11 -7.41 -12.33
N LYS A 107 -7.76 -8.08 -11.37
CA LYS A 107 -9.12 -8.63 -11.51
C LYS A 107 -10.24 -7.70 -11.00
N THR A 108 -9.89 -6.54 -10.43
CA THR A 108 -10.84 -5.55 -9.91
C THR A 108 -10.89 -4.38 -10.87
#